data_AF-A0A928DBH7-F1
#
_entry.id   AF-A0A928DBH7-F1
#
_cell.length_a   1.000
_cell.length_b   1.000
_cell.length_c   1.000
_cell.angle_alpha   90.00
_cell.angle_beta   90.00
_cell.angle_gamma   90.00
#
_symmetry.space_group_name_H-M   'P 1'
#
loop_
_entity.id
_entity.type
_entity.pdbx_description
1 polymer ?
#
loop_
_entity_poly.entity_id
_entity_poly.type
_entity_poly.pdbx_seq_one_letter_code
_entity_poly.pdbx_strand_id
1 'polypeptide(L)'
;MKRILSFNVLAAMAAFAAPEELIRNGSFEEIKDGKAIGWPSARHYTYADRAGMNGTRGVAYDNSSEKDYRALLTQDVPFKHGQRYCFSVWQKTENATRPVSI
;
A
#
# COMPACT_ATOMS: atom_id res chain seq x y z
N MET A 1 17.27 42.88 -43.57
CA MET A 1 17.27 41.50 -43.02
C MET A 1 16.76 41.56 -41.57
N LYS A 2 15.56 41.03 -41.29
CA LYS A 2 14.97 40.98 -39.95
C LYS A 2 15.42 39.68 -39.25
N ARG A 3 16.11 39.78 -38.12
CA ARG A 3 16.42 38.62 -37.26
C ARG A 3 15.32 38.50 -36.20
N ILE A 4 14.53 37.44 -36.28
CA ILE A 4 13.55 37.08 -35.25
C ILE A 4 14.32 36.22 -34.24
N LEU A 5 14.47 36.72 -33.01
CA LEU A 5 14.97 35.93 -31.88
C LEU A 5 13.81 35.06 -31.38
N SER A 6 13.87 33.76 -31.65
CA SER A 6 12.95 32.78 -31.08
C SER A 6 13.38 32.47 -29.65
N PHE A 7 12.65 32.98 -28.65
CA PHE A 7 12.78 32.56 -27.26
C PHE A 7 12.14 31.17 -27.11
N ASN A 8 12.96 30.12 -27.03
CA ASN A 8 12.48 28.80 -26.62
C ASN A 8 12.30 28.83 -25.10
N VAL A 9 11.06 28.99 -24.64
CA VAL A 9 10.70 28.75 -23.24
C VAL A 9 10.70 27.25 -23.03
N LEU A 10 11.79 26.72 -22.47
CA LEU A 10 11.86 25.35 -22.01
C LEU A 10 11.04 25.24 -20.72
N ALA A 11 9.78 24.81 -20.84
CA ALA A 11 8.96 24.47 -19.68
C ALA A 11 9.60 23.26 -18.97
N ALA A 12 10.28 23.50 -17.85
CA ALA A 12 10.73 22.44 -16.97
C ALA A 12 9.49 21.80 -16.34
N MET A 13 9.02 20.68 -16.90
CA MET A 13 8.10 19.81 -16.19
C MET A 13 8.86 19.21 -15.00
N ALA A 14 8.64 19.78 -13.82
CA ALA A 14 9.03 19.13 -12.58
C ALA A 14 8.22 17.82 -12.49
N ALA A 15 8.84 16.70 -12.87
CA ALA A 15 8.29 15.39 -12.59
C ALA A 15 8.18 15.28 -11.06
N PHE A 16 6.96 15.29 -10.55
CA PHE A 16 6.70 14.97 -9.15
C PHE A 16 7.04 13.49 -8.98
N ALA A 17 8.27 13.19 -8.57
CA ALA A 17 8.66 11.82 -8.27
C ALA A 17 7.68 11.30 -7.21
N ALA A 18 7.01 10.18 -7.50
CA ALA A 18 6.16 9.52 -6.53
C ALA A 18 7.01 9.24 -5.26
N PRO A 19 6.46 9.44 -4.05
CA PRO A 19 7.18 9.11 -2.83
C PRO A 19 7.63 7.65 -2.88
N GLU A 20 8.86 7.39 -2.41
CA GLU A 20 9.41 6.04 -2.33
C GLU A 20 8.57 5.19 -1.39
N GLU A 21 8.16 4.01 -1.87
CA GLU A 21 7.43 3.03 -1.07
C GLU A 21 8.38 2.38 -0.06
N LEU A 22 8.06 2.48 1.23
CA LEU A 22 8.93 1.97 2.30
C LEU A 22 8.57 0.54 2.71
N ILE A 23 7.34 0.11 2.48
CA ILE A 23 6.93 -1.26 2.73
C ILE A 23 7.22 -2.14 1.52
N ARG A 24 7.64 -3.37 1.77
CA ARG A 24 7.81 -4.34 0.68
C ARG A 24 6.46 -4.92 0.29
N ASN A 25 6.22 -5.05 -1.02
CA ASN A 25 5.05 -5.75 -1.56
C ASN A 25 3.71 -5.23 -0.98
N GLY A 26 3.53 -3.90 -0.95
CA GLY A 26 2.29 -3.27 -0.46
C GLY A 26 1.04 -3.60 -1.28
N SER A 27 1.22 -4.06 -2.53
CA SER A 27 0.13 -4.56 -3.39
C SER A 27 -0.26 -6.02 -3.11
N PHE A 28 0.55 -6.75 -2.34
CA PHE A 28 0.40 -8.19 -2.06
C PHE A 28 0.53 -9.12 -3.27
N GLU A 29 0.92 -8.62 -4.44
CA GLU A 29 1.01 -9.40 -5.69
C GLU A 29 2.21 -10.36 -5.74
N GLU A 30 3.29 -10.08 -5.02
CA GLU A 30 4.44 -10.99 -4.98
C GLU A 30 4.19 -12.15 -4.01
N ILE A 31 4.14 -13.38 -4.54
CA ILE A 31 3.78 -14.58 -3.77
C ILE A 31 4.91 -15.61 -3.80
N LYS A 32 5.15 -16.23 -2.64
CA LYS A 32 5.98 -17.44 -2.50
C LYS A 32 5.30 -18.42 -1.56
N ASP A 33 5.17 -19.67 -1.97
CA ASP A 33 4.56 -20.75 -1.17
C ASP A 33 3.17 -20.38 -0.60
N GLY A 34 2.35 -19.68 -1.40
CA GLY A 34 1.00 -19.24 -1.04
C GLY A 34 0.94 -18.02 -0.11
N LYS A 35 2.07 -17.36 0.14
CA LYS A 35 2.18 -16.22 1.07
C LYS A 35 2.71 -14.98 0.37
N ALA A 36 2.20 -13.81 0.72
CA ALA A 36 2.75 -12.55 0.24
C ALA A 36 4.16 -12.34 0.80
N ILE A 37 5.12 -12.17 -0.09
CA ILE A 37 6.51 -11.94 0.28
C ILE A 37 6.61 -10.65 1.11
N GLY A 38 7.38 -10.67 2.19
CA GLY A 38 7.55 -9.52 3.09
C GLY A 38 6.47 -9.40 4.16
N TRP A 39 5.36 -10.15 4.07
CA TRP A 39 4.30 -10.11 5.07
C TRP A 39 4.25 -11.39 5.91
N PRO A 40 4.00 -11.29 7.23
CA PRO A 40 3.88 -12.45 8.09
C PRO A 40 2.61 -13.24 7.77
N SER A 41 2.69 -14.57 7.86
CA SER A 41 1.50 -15.41 7.88
C SER A 41 0.81 -15.23 9.23
N ALA A 42 -0.41 -14.70 9.22
CA ALA A 42 -1.23 -14.59 10.40
C ALA A 42 -2.49 -15.43 10.21
N ARG A 43 -2.87 -16.18 11.25
CA ARG A 43 -3.93 -17.22 11.19
C ARG A 43 -5.29 -16.71 10.70
N HIS A 44 -5.55 -15.42 10.83
CA HIS A 44 -6.83 -14.78 10.50
C HIS A 44 -6.78 -13.99 9.19
N TYR A 45 -5.65 -14.05 8.49
CA TYR A 45 -5.43 -13.31 7.27
C TYR A 45 -5.25 -14.27 6.11
N THR A 46 -6.03 -14.01 5.06
CA THR A 46 -5.96 -14.76 3.80
C THR A 46 -5.55 -13.81 2.69
N TYR A 47 -4.52 -14.18 1.93
CA TYR A 47 -4.18 -13.48 0.69
C TYR A 47 -5.13 -13.97 -0.40
N ALA A 48 -6.04 -13.10 -0.82
CA ALA A 48 -7.13 -13.45 -1.70
C ALA A 48 -7.04 -12.70 -3.03
N ASP A 49 -7.21 -13.43 -4.13
CA ASP A 49 -7.34 -12.83 -5.45
C ASP A 49 -8.57 -11.93 -5.50
N ARG A 50 -8.45 -10.77 -6.15
CA ARG A 50 -9.54 -9.79 -6.31
C ARG A 50 -10.05 -9.14 -5.01
N ALA A 51 -9.37 -9.38 -3.89
CA ALA A 51 -9.70 -8.74 -2.61
C ALA A 51 -9.21 -7.29 -2.53
N GLY A 52 -8.24 -6.89 -3.35
CA GLY A 52 -7.68 -5.54 -3.39
C GLY A 52 -8.50 -4.54 -4.22
N MET A 53 -7.93 -3.34 -4.36
CA MET A 53 -8.48 -2.28 -5.19
C MET A 53 -8.48 -2.69 -6.67
N ASN A 54 -9.53 -2.33 -7.43
CA ASN A 54 -9.62 -2.64 -8.87
C ASN A 54 -9.47 -4.13 -9.23
N GLY A 55 -9.80 -5.03 -8.29
CA GLY A 55 -9.72 -6.47 -8.51
C GLY A 55 -8.29 -7.05 -8.45
N THR A 56 -7.33 -6.30 -7.90
CA THR A 56 -6.00 -6.83 -7.54
C THR A 56 -6.10 -7.80 -6.37
N ARG A 57 -5.01 -8.50 -6.08
CA ARG A 57 -4.88 -9.24 -4.83
C ARG A 57 -4.96 -8.30 -3.63
N GLY A 58 -5.39 -8.84 -2.51
CA GLY A 58 -5.41 -8.12 -1.24
C GLY A 58 -5.35 -9.07 -0.06
N VAL A 59 -5.33 -8.48 1.13
CA VAL A 59 -5.42 -9.20 2.40
C VAL A 59 -6.85 -9.12 2.91
N ALA A 60 -7.45 -10.29 3.14
CA ALA A 60 -8.75 -10.42 3.79
C ALA A 60 -8.57 -10.84 5.25
N TYR A 61 -9.33 -10.21 6.15
CA TYR A 61 -9.37 -10.50 7.58
C TYR A 61 -10.79 -10.93 7.98
N ASP A 62 -10.91 -12.06 8.67
CA ASP A 62 -12.18 -12.50 9.26
C ASP A 62 -12.30 -11.97 10.70
N ASN A 63 -13.25 -11.06 10.91
CA ASN A 63 -13.49 -10.39 12.20
C ASN A 63 -14.61 -11.02 13.05
N SER A 64 -15.05 -12.24 12.70
CA SER A 64 -16.12 -12.96 13.41
C SER A 64 -15.71 -13.43 14.81
N SER A 65 -14.43 -13.75 15.02
CA SER A 65 -13.91 -14.24 16.30
C SER A 65 -13.61 -13.12 17.30
N GLU A 66 -14.04 -13.31 18.55
CA GLU A 66 -13.91 -12.33 19.63
C GLU A 66 -12.50 -12.27 20.24
N LYS A 67 -11.67 -13.31 20.04
CA LYS A 67 -10.30 -13.39 20.58
C LYS A 67 -9.25 -12.77 19.65
N ASP A 68 -9.61 -12.49 18.40
CA ASP A 68 -8.63 -12.43 17.31
C ASP A 68 -8.50 -11.03 16.66
N TYR A 69 -9.24 -10.05 17.16
CA TYR A 69 -9.23 -8.64 16.69
C TYR A 69 -7.91 -7.89 16.88
N ARG A 70 -6.88 -8.55 17.43
CA ARG A 70 -5.56 -7.97 17.72
C ARG A 70 -4.43 -8.53 16.86
N ALA A 71 -4.73 -9.44 15.93
CA ALA A 71 -3.71 -9.87 14.98
C ALA A 71 -3.39 -8.68 14.05
N LEU A 72 -2.20 -8.12 14.14
CA LEU A 72 -1.74 -7.04 13.28
C LEU A 72 -0.82 -7.62 12.20
N LEU A 73 -1.04 -7.24 10.94
CA LEU A 73 -0.04 -7.42 9.89
C LEU A 73 0.95 -6.25 9.95
N THR A 74 2.17 -6.53 10.36
CA THR A 74 3.22 -5.51 10.50
C THR A 74 4.45 -5.86 9.68
N GLN A 75 5.12 -4.83 9.18
CA GLN A 75 6.47 -4.89 8.62
C GLN A 75 7.33 -3.86 9.33
N ASP A 76 8.59 -4.22 9.59
CA ASP A 76 9.58 -3.28 10.09
C ASP A 76 9.99 -2.32 8.97
N VAL A 77 9.86 -1.02 9.22
CA VAL A 77 10.26 0.04 8.30
C VAL A 77 11.36 0.87 8.96
N PRO A 78 12.50 1.15 8.28
CA PRO A 78 13.60 1.91 8.84
C PRO A 78 13.30 3.42 8.88
N PHE A 79 12.37 3.81 9.76
CA PHE A 79 12.04 5.21 9.98
C PHE A 79 13.27 5.99 10.49
N LYS A 80 13.43 7.22 9.99
CA LYS A 80 14.48 8.15 10.36
C LYS A 80 13.88 9.25 11.23
N HIS A 81 14.60 9.59 12.29
CA HIS A 81 14.17 10.65 13.20
C HIS A 81 14.03 11.99 12.48
N GLY A 82 12.99 12.77 12.84
CA GLY A 82 12.74 14.11 12.30
C GLY A 82 12.19 14.14 10.87
N GLN A 83 11.92 13.00 10.24
CA GLN A 83 11.32 12.92 8.92
C GLN A 83 9.79 12.85 8.98
N ARG A 84 9.13 13.36 7.93
CA ARG A 84 7.69 13.22 7.72
C ARG A 84 7.42 12.04 6.81
N TYR A 85 6.46 11.21 7.20
CA TYR A 85 6.04 10.02 6.46
C TYR A 85 4.58 10.15 6.08
N CYS A 86 4.24 9.61 4.91
CA CYS A 86 2.86 9.45 4.46
C CYS A 86 2.46 7.99 4.65
N PHE A 87 1.33 7.77 5.31
CA PHE A 87 0.73 6.44 5.44
C PHE A 87 -0.56 6.44 4.64
N SER A 88 -0.71 5.46 3.75
CA SER A 88 -1.92 5.28 2.97
C SER A 88 -2.27 3.80 2.90
N VAL A 89 -3.56 3.50 2.91
CA VAL A 89 -4.08 2.14 2.80
C VAL A 89 -5.42 2.17 2.09
N TRP A 90 -5.69 1.14 1.29
CA TRP A 90 -7.00 0.87 0.75
C TRP A 90 -7.67 -0.21 1.60
N GLN A 91 -8.82 0.14 2.19
CA GLN A 91 -9.63 -0.81 2.93
C GLN A 91 -11.03 -0.88 2.32
N LYS A 92 -11.54 -2.10 2.21
CA LYS A 92 -12.95 -2.37 1.97
C LYS A 92 -13.46 -3.32 3.03
N THR A 93 -14.74 -3.19 3.37
CA THR A 93 -15.37 -3.99 4.41
C THR A 93 -16.72 -4.46 3.89
N GLU A 94 -17.00 -5.75 4.06
CA GLU A 94 -18.27 -6.36 3.71
C GLU A 94 -18.75 -7.18 4.91
N ASN A 95 -20.03 -7.04 5.28
CA ASN A 95 -20.67 -7.84 6.33
C ASN A 95 -19.93 -7.88 7.69
N ALA A 96 -19.21 -6.82 8.04
CA ALA A 96 -18.45 -6.78 9.30
C ALA A 96 -19.37 -6.85 10.52
N THR A 97 -19.05 -7.76 11.44
CA THR A 97 -19.77 -7.91 12.71
C THR A 97 -19.28 -6.95 13.80
N ARG A 98 -18.11 -6.34 13.62
CA ARG A 98 -17.46 -5.41 14.57
C ARG A 98 -16.73 -4.29 13.82
N PRO A 99 -16.52 -3.11 14.44
CA PRO A 99 -15.69 -2.06 13.86
C PRO A 99 -14.28 -2.57 13.54
N VAL A 100 -13.74 -2.15 12.40
CA VAL A 100 -12.36 -2.45 11.99
C VAL A 100 -11.57 -1.15 12.08
N SER A 101 -10.46 -1.17 12.81
CA SER A 101 -9.54 -0.04 12.96
C SER A 101 -8.19 -0.38 12.32
N ILE A 102 -7.54 0.64 11.75
CA ILE A 102 -6.16 0.59 11.25
C ILE A 102 -5.25 1.11 12.35
#